data_AF-A0A3C0XN22-F1
#
_entry.id   AF-A0A3C0XN22-F1
#
_cell.length_a   1.000
_cell.length_b   1.000
_cell.length_c   1.000
_cell.angle_alpha   90.00
_cell.angle_beta   90.00
_cell.angle_gamma   90.00
#
_symmetry.space_group_name_H-M   'P 1'
#
loop_
_entity.id
_entity.type
_entity.pdbx_description
1 polymer ?
#
loop_
_entity_poly.entity_id
_entity_poly.type
_entity_poly.pdbx_seq_one_letter_code
_entity_poly.pdbx_strand_id
1 'polypeptide(L)'
;MTPPEIRLAALCDHALVGQDGKVSIMGVFRNISVTGLPAQHPRMFLVAILGLDAGTHAVVVRLRKPDGGQAMPNAPEISVNAIAGQDVNVIVELNNLSFATYGTHRFDLEIDGEAAGSLPVSIVQMAPPQSGRRAN
;
A
#
# COMPACT_ATOMS: atom_id res chain seq x y z
N MET A 1 24.05 13.52 -3.22
CA MET A 1 23.13 12.37 -3.30
C MET A 1 21.93 12.73 -2.46
N THR A 2 20.78 12.88 -3.09
CA THR A 2 19.55 13.25 -2.38
C THR A 2 18.97 11.95 -1.81
N PRO A 3 18.63 11.88 -0.52
CA PRO A 3 18.00 10.67 0.01
C PRO A 3 16.69 10.40 -0.73
N PRO A 4 16.32 9.13 -0.95
CA PRO A 4 15.02 8.77 -1.50
C PRO A 4 13.89 9.44 -0.71
N GLU A 5 12.95 10.06 -1.41
CA GLU A 5 11.84 10.79 -0.81
C GLU A 5 10.51 10.19 -1.27
N ILE A 6 9.65 9.82 -0.33
CA ILE A 6 8.24 9.49 -0.63
C ILE A 6 7.44 10.80 -0.66
N ARG A 7 7.10 11.28 -1.85
CA ARG A 7 6.30 12.50 -2.03
C ARG A 7 4.80 12.25 -1.90
N LEU A 8 4.36 11.07 -2.30
CA LEU A 8 2.99 10.59 -2.12
C LEU A 8 3.01 9.07 -1.93
N ALA A 9 2.17 8.56 -1.03
CA ALA A 9 1.88 7.13 -0.94
C ALA A 9 0.40 6.91 -0.59
N ALA A 10 -0.24 5.95 -1.25
CA ALA A 10 -1.66 5.63 -1.03
C ALA A 10 -1.95 4.14 -1.24
N LEU A 11 -2.93 3.64 -0.48
CA LEU A 11 -3.63 2.39 -0.80
C LEU A 11 -4.93 2.75 -1.47
N CYS A 12 -5.28 2.06 -2.55
CA CYS A 12 -6.51 2.34 -3.27
C CYS A 12 -7.10 1.10 -3.95
N ASP A 13 -8.38 1.20 -4.33
CA ASP A 13 -9.09 0.15 -5.07
C ASP A 13 -8.58 0.00 -6.50
N HIS A 14 -8.20 1.12 -7.13
CA HIS A 14 -7.69 1.12 -8.50
C HIS A 14 -6.71 2.26 -8.77
N ALA A 15 -5.73 2.02 -9.63
CA ALA A 15 -4.76 3.01 -10.09
C ALA A 15 -4.49 2.84 -11.60
N LEU A 16 -4.27 3.96 -12.29
CA LEU A 16 -4.00 4.01 -13.74
C LEU A 16 -2.90 5.04 -14.03
N VAL A 17 -2.05 4.75 -15.02
CA VAL A 17 -1.10 5.72 -15.58
C VAL A 17 -1.56 6.11 -16.97
N GLY A 18 -1.83 7.40 -17.18
CA GLY A 18 -2.15 7.95 -18.48
C GLY A 18 -0.96 7.92 -19.44
N GLN A 19 -1.22 8.07 -20.73
CA GLN A 19 -0.14 8.21 -21.74
C GLN A 19 0.75 9.43 -21.49
N ASP A 20 0.21 10.44 -20.79
CA ASP A 20 0.94 11.64 -20.36
C ASP A 20 1.75 11.44 -19.07
N GLY A 21 1.81 10.21 -18.54
CA GLY A 21 2.54 9.86 -17.33
C GLY A 21 1.84 10.22 -16.02
N LYS A 22 0.62 10.78 -16.07
CA LYS A 22 -0.12 11.15 -14.86
C LYS A 22 -0.76 9.93 -14.21
N VAL A 23 -0.69 9.87 -12.88
CA VAL A 23 -1.32 8.80 -12.08
C VAL A 23 -2.72 9.23 -11.65
N SER A 24 -3.71 8.37 -11.93
CA SER A 24 -5.05 8.46 -11.36
C SER A 24 -5.20 7.43 -10.24
N ILE A 25 -5.66 7.87 -9.06
CA ILE A 25 -5.84 7.04 -7.87
C ILE A 25 -7.32 7.07 -7.49
N MET A 26 -7.98 5.91 -7.45
CA MET A 26 -9.42 5.78 -7.20
C MET A 26 -9.70 4.89 -6.00
N GLY A 27 -10.55 5.37 -5.10
CA GLY A 27 -10.94 4.63 -3.88
C GLY A 27 -9.81 4.55 -2.87
N VAL A 28 -9.24 5.70 -2.46
CA VAL A 28 -8.17 5.73 -1.45
C VAL A 28 -8.73 5.30 -0.10
N PHE A 29 -8.08 4.34 0.56
CA PHE A 29 -8.53 3.81 1.84
C PHE A 29 -7.38 3.60 2.84
N ARG A 30 -7.76 3.49 4.12
CA ARG A 30 -6.85 3.19 5.24
C ARG A 30 -7.35 2.03 6.10
N ASN A 31 -8.58 1.57 5.87
CA ASN A 31 -9.28 0.62 6.72
C ASN A 31 -9.92 -0.46 5.84
N ILE A 32 -9.80 -1.71 6.29
CA ILE A 32 -10.48 -2.86 5.70
C ILE A 32 -11.35 -3.45 6.81
N SER A 33 -12.67 -3.48 6.57
CA SER A 33 -13.63 -4.06 7.50
C SER A 33 -13.93 -5.50 7.10
N VAL A 34 -13.81 -6.44 8.05
CA VAL A 34 -13.97 -7.88 7.78
C VAL A 34 -14.96 -8.50 8.77
N THR A 35 -15.66 -9.56 8.37
CA THR A 35 -16.63 -10.26 9.24
C THR A 35 -15.94 -11.23 10.21
N GLY A 36 -14.72 -11.66 9.90
CA GLY A 36 -13.91 -12.56 10.71
C GLY A 36 -12.51 -12.71 10.13
N LEU A 37 -11.63 -13.39 10.87
CA LEU A 37 -10.26 -13.71 10.43
C LEU A 37 -10.07 -15.24 10.34
N PRO A 38 -9.21 -15.74 9.43
CA PRO A 38 -8.46 -14.96 8.43
C PRO A 38 -9.39 -14.36 7.37
N ALA A 39 -9.06 -13.15 6.92
CA ALA A 39 -9.78 -12.45 5.87
C ALA A 39 -8.90 -12.26 4.64
N GLN A 40 -9.49 -12.38 3.45
CA GLN A 40 -8.79 -12.14 2.20
C GLN A 40 -9.29 -10.84 1.56
N HIS A 41 -8.38 -9.93 1.24
CA HIS A 41 -8.69 -8.78 0.39
C HIS A 41 -8.39 -9.16 -1.07
N PRO A 42 -9.39 -9.15 -1.97
CA PRO A 42 -9.24 -9.73 -3.30
C PRO A 42 -8.22 -8.98 -4.16
N ARG A 43 -8.22 -7.65 -4.09
CA ARG A 43 -7.35 -6.79 -4.88
C ARG A 43 -7.19 -5.42 -4.23
N MET A 44 -6.00 -4.86 -4.23
CA MET A 44 -5.75 -3.45 -3.91
C MET A 44 -4.49 -2.97 -4.63
N PHE A 45 -4.28 -1.67 -4.64
CA PHE A 45 -3.09 -1.06 -5.18
C PHE A 45 -2.33 -0.31 -4.09
N LEU A 46 -1.01 -0.45 -4.10
CA LEU A 46 -0.13 0.52 -3.47
C LEU A 46 0.42 1.44 -4.55
N VAL A 47 0.24 2.74 -4.38
CA VAL A 47 0.78 3.78 -5.26
C VAL A 47 1.79 4.59 -4.45
N ALA A 48 2.97 4.81 -5.01
CA ALA A 48 3.96 5.73 -4.47
C ALA A 48 4.52 6.63 -5.57
N ILE A 49 4.71 7.91 -5.26
CA ILE A 49 5.43 8.87 -6.09
C ILE A 49 6.72 9.20 -5.36
N LEU A 50 7.85 8.89 -5.99
CA LEU A 50 9.17 8.91 -5.38
C LEU A 50 10.04 9.99 -6.02
N GLY A 51 10.72 10.77 -5.19
CA GLY A 51 11.88 11.56 -5.58
C GLY A 51 13.14 10.71 -5.44
N LEU A 52 13.82 10.42 -6.54
CA LEU A 52 15.02 9.57 -6.61
C LEU A 52 16.14 10.29 -7.35
N ASP A 53 17.39 9.95 -7.03
CA ASP A 53 18.54 10.35 -7.85
C ASP A 53 18.50 9.62 -9.20
N ALA A 54 19.22 10.12 -10.21
CA ALA A 54 19.19 9.49 -11.54
C ALA A 54 19.87 8.11 -11.52
N GLY A 55 19.22 7.12 -12.12
CA GLY A 55 19.74 5.75 -12.20
C GLY A 55 18.69 4.69 -11.87
N THR A 56 19.16 3.44 -11.76
CA THR A 56 18.30 2.30 -11.42
C THR A 56 18.18 2.17 -9.90
N HIS A 57 16.96 1.99 -9.43
CA HIS A 57 16.64 1.77 -8.02
C HIS A 57 15.78 0.52 -7.86
N ALA A 58 15.94 -0.16 -6.72
CA ALA A 58 15.08 -1.27 -6.32
C ALA A 58 14.10 -0.81 -5.23
N VAL A 59 12.80 -0.94 -5.50
CA VAL A 59 11.73 -0.62 -4.54
C VAL A 59 11.08 -1.91 -4.05
N VAL A 60 11.15 -2.19 -2.76
CA VAL A 60 10.55 -3.38 -2.15
C VAL A 60 9.39 -2.97 -1.25
N VAL A 61 8.25 -3.66 -1.40
CA VAL A 61 7.06 -3.44 -0.55
C VAL A 61 6.91 -4.61 0.41
N ARG A 62 6.98 -4.37 1.71
CA ARG A 62 6.74 -5.38 2.74
C ARG A 62 5.45 -5.11 3.48
N LEU A 63 4.71 -6.17 3.83
CA LEU A 63 3.61 -6.06 4.77
C LEU A 63 4.03 -6.55 6.14
N ARG A 64 3.91 -5.69 7.15
CA ARG A 64 4.13 -6.02 8.56
C ARG A 64 2.81 -6.11 9.32
N LYS A 65 2.72 -7.11 10.18
CA LYS A 65 1.66 -7.27 11.19
C LYS A 65 1.80 -6.23 12.31
N PRO A 66 0.77 -6.05 13.14
CA PRO A 66 0.83 -5.17 14.32
C PRO A 66 1.93 -5.56 15.32
N ASP A 67 2.25 -6.86 15.42
CA ASP A 67 3.34 -7.38 16.26
C ASP A 67 4.74 -7.18 15.64
N GLY A 68 4.82 -6.56 14.47
CA GLY A 68 6.05 -6.36 13.72
C GLY A 68 6.49 -7.58 12.91
N GLY A 69 5.81 -8.73 12.95
CA GLY A 69 6.13 -9.87 12.10
C GLY A 69 5.77 -9.62 10.63
N GLN A 70 6.36 -10.40 9.71
CA GLN A 70 6.02 -10.32 8.28
C GLN A 70 4.65 -10.98 8.02
N ALA A 71 3.79 -10.32 7.24
CA ALA A 71 2.47 -10.83 6.82
C ALA A 71 2.43 -11.25 5.34
N MET A 72 3.43 -10.86 4.55
CA MET A 72 3.55 -11.21 3.13
C MET A 72 4.85 -11.99 2.91
N PRO A 73 4.80 -13.29 2.55
CA PRO A 73 6.00 -14.13 2.45
C PRO A 73 6.94 -13.67 1.32
N ASN A 74 6.37 -13.31 0.17
CA ASN A 74 7.12 -12.83 -0.99
C ASN A 74 6.79 -11.36 -1.21
N ALA A 75 7.67 -10.49 -0.73
CA ALA A 75 7.56 -9.06 -0.98
C ALA A 75 7.84 -8.77 -2.47
N PRO A 76 6.97 -8.03 -3.18
CA PRO A 76 7.27 -7.60 -4.54
C PRO A 76 8.43 -6.61 -4.52
N GLU A 77 9.33 -6.80 -5.48
CA GLU A 77 10.45 -5.90 -5.77
C GLU A 77 10.25 -5.33 -7.17
N ILE A 78 10.36 -4.02 -7.29
CA ILE A 78 10.12 -3.25 -8.51
C ILE A 78 11.42 -2.53 -8.85
N SER A 79 12.00 -2.85 -10.01
CA SER A 79 13.12 -2.08 -10.55
C SER A 79 12.57 -0.87 -11.31
N VAL A 80 13.04 0.32 -10.95
CA VAL A 80 12.65 1.59 -11.58
C VAL A 80 13.89 2.31 -12.08
N ASN A 81 13.75 3.07 -13.15
CA ASN A 81 14.81 3.93 -13.68
C ASN A 81 14.40 5.39 -13.53
N ALA A 82 15.11 6.11 -12.67
CA ALA A 82 14.88 7.51 -12.37
C ALA A 82 15.68 8.42 -13.33
N ILE A 83 15.04 9.50 -13.76
CA ILE A 83 15.65 10.56 -14.57
C ILE A 83 15.76 11.79 -13.69
N ALA A 84 16.90 12.49 -13.76
CA ALA A 84 17.17 13.66 -12.94
C ALA A 84 16.02 14.69 -13.04
N GLY A 85 15.49 15.10 -11.89
CA GLY A 85 14.43 16.09 -11.79
C GLY A 85 13.03 15.59 -12.19
N GLN A 86 12.81 14.28 -12.32
CA GLN A 86 11.50 13.67 -12.58
C GLN A 86 11.10 12.74 -11.44
N ASP A 87 9.79 12.66 -11.19
CA ASP A 87 9.24 11.76 -10.19
C ASP A 87 9.03 10.38 -10.77
N VAL A 88 9.25 9.37 -9.94
CA VAL A 88 9.04 7.97 -10.30
C VAL A 88 7.72 7.50 -9.69
N ASN A 89 6.81 7.07 -10.56
CA ASN A 89 5.55 6.47 -10.17
C ASN A 89 5.73 4.96 -9.99
N VAL A 90 5.51 4.46 -8.78
CA VAL A 90 5.47 3.03 -8.45
C VAL A 90 4.03 2.64 -8.19
N ILE A 91 3.53 1.66 -8.93
CA ILE A 91 2.18 1.12 -8.77
C ILE A 91 2.30 -0.39 -8.64
N VAL A 92 1.87 -0.91 -7.50
CA VAL A 92 1.92 -2.33 -7.17
C VAL A 92 0.49 -2.84 -7.01
N GLU A 93 0.09 -3.76 -7.88
CA GLU A 93 -1.17 -4.49 -7.73
C GLU A 93 -0.95 -5.67 -6.77
N LEU A 94 -1.70 -5.68 -5.67
CA LEU A 94 -1.65 -6.70 -4.64
C LEU A 94 -2.95 -7.50 -4.69
N ASN A 95 -2.83 -8.79 -4.98
CA ASN A 95 -3.97 -9.69 -5.14
C ASN A 95 -4.05 -10.70 -4.00
N ASN A 96 -5.27 -11.01 -3.57
CA ASN A 96 -5.57 -12.10 -2.64
C ASN A 96 -4.80 -12.03 -1.31
N LEU A 97 -4.54 -10.81 -0.81
CA LEU A 97 -3.78 -10.58 0.40
C LEU A 97 -4.54 -11.12 1.62
N SER A 98 -3.91 -11.98 2.41
CA SER A 98 -4.52 -12.58 3.60
C SER A 98 -4.11 -11.82 4.86
N PHE A 99 -5.11 -11.48 5.68
CA PHE A 99 -4.94 -10.88 6.98
C PHE A 99 -5.41 -11.86 8.05
N ALA A 100 -4.49 -12.23 8.95
CA ALA A 100 -4.76 -13.18 10.03
C ALA A 100 -4.92 -12.52 11.40
N THR A 101 -4.71 -11.20 11.49
CA THR A 101 -4.78 -10.43 12.74
C THR A 101 -5.58 -9.15 12.54
N TYR A 102 -6.27 -8.69 13.59
CA TYR A 102 -6.87 -7.35 13.61
C TYR A 102 -5.80 -6.30 13.94
N GLY A 103 -6.10 -5.04 13.65
CA GLY A 103 -5.25 -3.91 14.00
C GLY A 103 -4.43 -3.37 12.83
N THR A 104 -3.53 -2.44 13.14
CA THR A 104 -2.75 -1.69 12.16
C THR A 104 -1.57 -2.52 11.64
N HIS A 105 -1.71 -2.97 10.41
CA HIS A 105 -0.60 -3.48 9.60
C HIS A 105 0.11 -2.29 8.95
N ARG A 106 1.30 -2.52 8.39
CA ARG A 106 2.04 -1.48 7.64
C ARG A 106 2.59 -2.05 6.36
N PHE A 107 2.39 -1.31 5.27
CA PHE A 107 3.17 -1.48 4.05
C PHE A 107 4.43 -0.64 4.18
N ASP A 108 5.56 -1.29 4.42
CA ASP A 108 6.87 -0.65 4.46
C ASP A 108 7.44 -0.60 3.04
N LEU A 109 7.97 0.56 2.67
CA LEU A 109 8.69 0.77 1.42
C LEU A 109 10.18 0.82 1.74
N GLU A 110 10.94 -0.06 1.11
CA GLU A 110 12.41 -0.06 1.10
C GLU A 110 12.88 0.39 -0.28
N ILE A 111 13.87 1.28 -0.34
CA ILE A 111 14.50 1.76 -1.58
C ILE A 111 15.99 1.47 -1.46
N ASP A 112 16.53 0.68 -2.38
CA ASP A 112 17.93 0.21 -2.38
C ASP A 112 18.37 -0.44 -1.06
N GLY A 113 17.44 -1.13 -0.39
CA GLY A 113 17.66 -1.80 0.89
C GLY A 113 17.49 -0.89 2.12
N GLU A 114 17.24 0.40 1.95
CA GLU A 114 17.02 1.35 3.03
C GLU A 114 15.53 1.65 3.23
N ALA A 115 15.10 1.77 4.48
CA ALA A 115 13.71 2.10 4.79
C ALA A 115 13.37 3.54 4.37
N ALA A 116 12.42 3.69 3.44
CA ALA A 116 12.01 4.98 2.90
C ALA A 116 10.74 5.54 3.58
N GLY A 117 9.86 4.65 4.05
CA GLY A 117 8.66 5.04 4.78
C GLY A 117 7.64 3.92 4.86
N SER A 118 6.48 4.20 5.45
CA SER A 118 5.43 3.19 5.62
C SER A 118 4.03 3.77 5.49
N LEU A 119 3.12 2.91 5.04
CA LEU A 119 1.70 3.23 4.90
C LEU A 119 0.88 2.25 5.76
N PRO A 120 0.23 2.71 6.84
CA PRO A 120 -0.57 1.80 7.68
C PRO A 120 -1.74 1.15 6.91
N VAL A 121 -2.35 0.08 7.40
CA VAL A 121 -3.69 -0.35 6.98
C VAL A 121 -4.37 -1.03 8.17
N SER A 122 -5.56 -0.58 8.52
CA SER A 122 -6.25 -1.04 9.73
C SER A 122 -7.27 -2.11 9.38
N ILE A 123 -7.07 -3.32 9.90
CA ILE A 123 -8.02 -4.42 9.78
C ILE A 123 -8.95 -4.37 10.98
N VAL A 124 -10.24 -4.13 10.73
CA VAL A 124 -11.25 -3.95 11.77
C VAL A 124 -12.38 -4.95 11.59
N GLN A 125 -12.97 -5.41 12.69
CA GLN A 125 -14.15 -6.25 12.63
C GLN A 125 -15.37 -5.39 12.26
N MET A 126 -16.16 -5.83 11.28
CA MET A 126 -17.46 -5.23 11.00
C MET A 126 -18.36 -5.39 12.22
N ALA A 127 -18.89 -4.27 12.71
CA ALA A 127 -20.00 -4.34 13.66
C ALA A 127 -21.22 -4.96 12.95
N PRO A 128 -21.92 -5.92 13.56
CA PRO A 128 -23.18 -6.40 13.00
C PRO A 128 -24.14 -5.21 12.83
N PRO A 129 -24.91 -5.15 11.74
CA PRO A 129 -25.88 -4.08 11.54
C PRO A 129 -26.84 -4.07 12.74
N GLN A 130 -26.88 -2.95 13.46
CA GLN A 130 -27.79 -2.81 14.60
C GLN A 130 -29.22 -2.99 14.09
N SER A 131 -29.83 -4.09 14.47
CA SER A 131 -31.22 -4.39 14.14
C SER A 131 -32.11 -3.49 15.00
N GLY A 132 -32.64 -2.44 14.38
CA GLY A 132 -33.83 -1.75 14.88
C GLY A 132 -33.60 -0.40 15.57
N ARG A 133 -33.91 0.66 14.82
CA ARG A 133 -34.79 1.70 15.35
C ARG A 133 -35.93 1.90 14.36
N ARG A 134 -36.94 1.03 14.44
CA ARG A 134 -38.30 1.46 14.10
C ARG A 134 -38.70 2.42 15.22
N ALA A 135 -38.65 3.72 14.94
CA ALA A 135 -39.37 4.70 15.73
C ALA A 135 -40.70 4.94 15.00
N ASN A 136 -41.77 4.82 15.77
CA ASN A 136 -43.18 4.96 15.41
C ASN A 136 -43.48 6.17 14.53
#